data_AF-A0A3M1XQ72-F1
#
_entry.id   AF-A0A3M1XQ72-F1
#
_cell.length_a   1.000
_cell.length_b   1.000
_cell.length_c   1.000
_cell.angle_alpha   90.00
_cell.angle_beta   90.00
_cell.angle_gamma   90.00
#
_symmetry.space_group_name_H-M   'P 1'
#
loop_
_entity.id
_entity.type
_entity.pdbx_description
1 polymer ?
#
loop_
_entity_poly.entity_id
_entity_poly.type
_entity_poly.pdbx_seq_one_letter_code
_entity_poly.pdbx_strand_id
1 'polypeptide(L)'
;QRKAHLPFFIGARFAQGIRRSGQLEAIGYMVLDLDDCHESPAAFAGLRARLQADERVWMAYTSPGGLGLKLVFRLARPLQHTKAYSDCYQCFARSFARRHDLERVMDYRTHDVTRVSFLSYDPQLYFAPEAEPVEPDLFLPGDIDLGLPWADESDGDVPPPREIEVQATRPEAEPPAETPATQPEPQGEVWDQIRRTLAPTKRVRRRQVTLPPEIEAISPAIQQAAEALGLGIKDTLDLNYGRKFVFSYQHLWAEVNVYYGKHGFSIVPSPKSGSHPPLRELVQELVFRVIFEPEGLEALQGRL
;
A
#
# COMPACT_ATOMS: atom_id res chain seq x y z
N GLN A 1 5.04 14.63 13.63
CA GLN A 1 5.51 13.41 14.34
C GLN A 1 5.70 12.29 13.32
N ARG A 2 6.69 11.40 13.48
CA ARG A 2 6.86 10.24 12.57
C ARG A 2 5.84 9.16 12.94
N LYS A 3 5.08 8.64 11.96
CA LYS A 3 4.03 7.62 12.17
C LYS A 3 4.52 6.37 12.94
N ALA A 4 5.80 6.03 12.82
CA ALA A 4 6.43 4.86 13.46
C ALA A 4 6.43 4.87 15.00
N HIS A 5 6.21 6.02 15.64
CA HIS A 5 6.17 6.13 17.11
C HIS A 5 4.75 6.31 17.67
N LEU A 6 3.73 6.26 16.82
CA LEU A 6 2.35 6.38 17.29
C LEU A 6 1.88 5.07 17.93
N PRO A 7 1.15 5.13 19.04
CA PRO A 7 0.43 3.96 19.53
C PRO A 7 -0.53 3.47 18.45
N PHE A 8 -0.75 2.17 18.40
CA PHE A 8 -1.66 1.55 17.46
C PHE A 8 -2.46 0.45 18.14
N PHE A 9 -3.59 0.10 17.54
CA PHE A 9 -4.34 -1.09 17.90
C PHE A 9 -4.57 -1.97 16.67
N ILE A 10 -5.03 -3.18 16.93
CA ILE A 10 -5.43 -4.15 15.92
C ILE A 10 -6.70 -4.84 16.40
N GLY A 11 -7.64 -5.09 15.48
CA GLY A 11 -8.89 -5.79 15.79
C GLY A 11 -8.74 -7.30 15.98
N ALA A 12 -7.53 -7.83 15.81
CA ALA A 12 -7.20 -9.24 15.79
C ALA A 12 -6.28 -9.68 16.93
N ARG A 13 -6.43 -10.94 17.32
CA ARG A 13 -5.55 -11.67 18.20
C ARG A 13 -4.77 -12.70 17.40
N PHE A 14 -3.49 -12.86 17.75
CA PHE A 14 -2.58 -13.77 17.07
C PHE A 14 -1.93 -14.72 18.07
N ALA A 15 -1.70 -15.94 17.62
CA ALA A 15 -1.00 -16.96 18.37
C ALA A 15 0.40 -16.48 18.73
N GLN A 16 0.77 -16.69 20.00
CA GLN A 16 2.06 -16.31 20.56
C GLN A 16 2.38 -14.80 20.45
N GLY A 17 1.37 -13.94 20.17
CA GLY A 17 1.56 -12.52 19.92
C GLY A 17 2.27 -12.19 18.60
N ILE A 18 2.39 -13.15 17.68
CA ILE A 18 3.09 -12.97 16.39
C ILE A 18 2.10 -12.47 15.34
N ARG A 19 2.10 -11.16 15.06
CA ARG A 19 1.26 -10.53 14.03
C ARG A 19 1.62 -11.00 12.61
N ARG A 20 1.03 -12.12 12.20
CA ARG A 20 1.12 -12.72 10.85
C ARG A 20 -0.21 -13.39 10.52
N SER A 21 -0.60 -13.38 9.24
CA SER A 21 -1.88 -13.94 8.80
C SER A 21 -2.04 -15.42 9.18
N GLY A 22 -0.98 -16.22 9.00
CA GLY A 22 -0.96 -17.64 9.42
C GLY A 22 -0.91 -17.89 10.93
N GLN A 23 -0.93 -16.84 11.76
CA GLN A 23 -1.02 -16.92 13.22
C GLN A 23 -2.33 -16.30 13.73
N LEU A 24 -3.29 -15.99 12.86
CA LEU A 24 -4.58 -15.45 13.27
C LEU A 24 -5.31 -16.44 14.19
N GLU A 25 -5.68 -16.00 15.40
CA GLU A 25 -6.56 -16.76 16.30
C GLU A 25 -8.01 -16.32 16.14
N ALA A 26 -8.24 -15.01 16.08
CA ALA A 26 -9.56 -14.40 15.91
C ALA A 26 -9.42 -12.92 15.55
N ILE A 27 -10.34 -12.39 14.75
CA ILE A 27 -10.53 -10.95 14.52
C ILE A 27 -11.97 -10.57 14.89
N GLY A 28 -12.13 -9.60 15.78
CA GLY A 28 -13.43 -9.20 16.34
C GLY A 28 -13.83 -7.76 16.02
N TYR A 29 -12.93 -6.98 15.41
CA TYR A 29 -13.19 -5.59 15.05
C TYR A 29 -12.71 -5.29 13.63
N MET A 30 -13.49 -4.50 12.89
CA MET A 30 -13.13 -3.94 11.60
C MET A 30 -12.80 -2.46 11.76
N VAL A 31 -11.84 -1.98 10.98
CA VAL A 31 -11.53 -0.54 10.89
C VAL A 31 -11.74 -0.09 9.45
N LEU A 32 -12.69 0.79 9.22
CA LEU A 32 -12.85 1.49 7.95
C LEU A 32 -12.03 2.79 7.99
N ASP A 33 -11.24 3.02 6.94
CA ASP A 33 -10.39 4.21 6.80
C ASP A 33 -10.99 5.12 5.73
N LEU A 34 -11.31 6.36 6.10
CA LEU A 34 -11.76 7.40 5.19
C LEU A 34 -10.61 8.39 5.00
N ASP A 35 -9.99 8.36 3.82
CA ASP A 35 -8.90 9.24 3.44
C ASP A 35 -9.42 10.52 2.79
N ASP A 36 -8.78 11.65 3.13
CA ASP A 36 -9.03 12.96 2.52
C ASP A 36 -10.51 13.42 2.51
N CYS A 37 -11.25 13.09 3.58
CA CYS A 37 -12.67 13.46 3.73
C CYS A 37 -12.88 14.84 4.39
N HIS A 38 -11.82 15.64 4.51
CA HIS A 38 -11.83 16.95 5.14
C HIS A 38 -11.82 18.08 4.10
N GLU A 39 -12.92 18.27 3.38
CA GLU A 39 -13.09 19.37 2.40
C GLU A 39 -13.15 20.75 3.08
N SER A 40 -13.91 20.85 4.17
CA SER A 40 -14.00 22.05 5.02
C SER A 40 -14.32 21.64 6.47
N PRO A 41 -14.02 22.47 7.48
CA PRO A 41 -14.33 22.15 8.87
C PRO A 41 -15.82 21.85 9.12
N ALA A 42 -16.72 22.59 8.46
CA ALA A 42 -18.16 22.39 8.59
C ALA A 42 -18.63 21.08 7.93
N ALA A 43 -18.11 20.77 6.73
CA ALA A 43 -18.41 19.51 6.04
C ALA A 43 -17.89 18.31 6.83
N PHE A 44 -16.67 18.39 7.37
CA PHE A 44 -16.08 17.32 8.18
C PHE A 44 -16.86 17.09 9.47
N ALA A 45 -17.28 18.16 10.16
CA ALA A 45 -18.12 18.06 11.35
C ALA A 45 -19.50 17.43 11.03
N GLY A 46 -20.13 17.82 9.92
CA GLY A 46 -21.39 17.24 9.46
C GLY A 46 -21.26 15.77 9.07
N LEU A 47 -20.20 15.40 8.35
CA LEU A 47 -19.87 14.02 8.02
C LEU A 47 -19.69 13.18 9.29
N ARG A 48 -18.87 13.66 10.23
CA ARG A 48 -18.65 13.01 11.52
C ARG A 48 -19.97 12.78 12.27
N ALA A 49 -20.80 13.81 12.44
CA ALA A 49 -22.07 13.71 13.14
C ALA A 49 -23.02 12.69 12.48
N ARG A 50 -23.07 12.68 11.13
CA ARG A 50 -23.87 11.72 10.36
C ARG A 50 -23.41 10.28 10.55
N LEU A 51 -22.10 10.03 10.56
CA LEU A 51 -21.56 8.70 10.75
C LEU A 51 -21.69 8.22 12.21
N GLN A 52 -21.57 9.13 13.18
CA GLN A 52 -21.81 8.83 14.59
C GLN A 52 -23.28 8.48 14.91
N ALA A 53 -24.21 8.84 14.01
CA ALA A 53 -25.61 8.46 14.13
C ALA A 53 -25.90 7.03 13.62
N ASP A 54 -24.95 6.38 12.95
CA ASP A 54 -25.10 4.97 12.57
C ASP A 54 -24.87 4.09 13.79
N GLU A 55 -25.90 3.32 14.17
CA GLU A 55 -25.94 2.51 15.41
C GLU A 55 -24.83 1.45 15.48
N ARG A 56 -24.18 1.13 14.35
CA ARG A 56 -23.12 0.13 14.26
C ARG A 56 -21.72 0.72 14.49
N VAL A 57 -21.57 2.05 14.44
CA VAL A 57 -20.27 2.70 14.66
C VAL A 57 -19.91 2.61 16.14
N TRP A 58 -18.91 1.81 16.47
CA TRP A 58 -18.47 1.58 17.85
C TRP A 58 -17.49 2.66 18.32
N MET A 59 -16.62 3.12 17.42
CA MET A 59 -15.70 4.23 17.69
C MET A 59 -15.44 5.02 16.41
N ALA A 60 -15.31 6.34 16.51
CA ALA A 60 -14.89 7.20 15.40
C ALA A 60 -13.86 8.21 15.86
N TYR A 61 -12.76 8.35 15.11
CA TYR A 61 -11.70 9.30 15.46
C TYR A 61 -10.96 9.85 14.22
N THR A 62 -10.44 11.08 14.34
CA THR A 62 -9.67 11.74 13.28
C THR A 62 -8.37 10.97 13.10
N SER A 63 -8.04 10.60 11.86
CA SER A 63 -6.82 9.87 11.56
C SER A 63 -5.57 10.71 11.90
N PRO A 64 -4.38 10.10 12.09
CA PRO A 64 -3.19 10.86 12.48
C PRO A 64 -2.74 11.94 11.49
N GLY A 65 -3.22 11.90 10.25
CA GLY A 65 -2.98 12.95 9.26
C GLY A 65 -3.84 14.20 9.44
N GLY A 66 -4.87 14.16 10.30
CA GLY A 66 -5.78 15.27 10.55
C GLY A 66 -6.88 15.48 9.49
N LEU A 67 -6.76 14.82 8.33
CA LEU A 67 -7.65 14.99 7.17
C LEU A 67 -8.56 13.79 6.89
N GLY A 68 -8.44 12.73 7.69
CA GLY A 68 -9.24 11.50 7.52
C GLY A 68 -10.02 11.14 8.77
N LEU A 69 -10.92 10.18 8.63
CA LEU A 69 -11.73 9.65 9.72
C LEU A 69 -11.61 8.13 9.74
N LYS A 70 -11.39 7.57 10.92
CA LYS A 70 -11.35 6.13 11.15
C LYS A 70 -12.59 5.71 11.91
N LEU A 71 -13.29 4.72 11.38
CA LEU A 71 -14.49 4.13 11.98
C LEU A 71 -14.17 2.71 12.41
N VAL A 72 -14.53 2.35 13.63
CA VAL A 72 -14.36 1.00 14.17
C VAL A 72 -15.72 0.37 14.38
N PHE A 73 -15.83 -0.89 13.96
CA PHE A 73 -17.04 -1.70 14.06
C PHE A 73 -16.71 -2.97 14.83
N ARG A 74 -17.59 -3.38 15.73
CA ARG A 74 -17.50 -4.66 16.44
C ARG A 74 -18.21 -5.73 15.62
N LEU A 75 -17.61 -6.90 15.47
CA LEU A 75 -18.26 -8.06 14.86
C LEU A 75 -19.12 -8.80 15.90
N ALA A 76 -20.30 -9.28 15.49
CA ALA A 76 -21.18 -10.05 16.36
C ALA A 76 -20.55 -11.38 16.80
N ARG A 77 -19.76 -11.97 15.91
CA ARG A 77 -18.88 -13.10 16.20
C ARG A 77 -17.48 -12.86 15.62
N PRO A 78 -16.41 -13.26 16.32
CA PRO A 78 -15.07 -13.18 15.75
C PRO A 78 -14.90 -14.12 14.53
N LEU A 79 -14.11 -13.69 13.55
CA LEU A 79 -13.71 -14.51 12.41
C LEU A 79 -12.32 -15.11 12.66
N GLN A 80 -12.10 -16.36 12.25
CA GLN A 80 -10.84 -17.08 12.45
C GLN A 80 -10.07 -17.33 11.16
N HIS A 81 -10.64 -16.96 10.02
CA HIS A 81 -10.06 -17.16 8.69
C HIS A 81 -9.82 -15.82 8.01
N THR A 82 -8.64 -15.67 7.41
CA THR A 82 -8.20 -14.48 6.67
C THR A 82 -9.16 -14.12 5.55
N LYS A 83 -9.52 -15.11 4.72
CA LYS A 83 -10.44 -14.93 3.59
C LYS A 83 -11.85 -14.53 4.03
N ALA A 84 -12.36 -15.16 5.09
CA ALA A 84 -13.67 -14.81 5.64
C ALA A 84 -13.70 -13.35 6.12
N TYR A 85 -12.62 -12.89 6.78
CA TYR A 85 -12.50 -11.50 7.17
C TYR A 85 -12.40 -10.56 5.96
N SER A 86 -11.57 -10.89 4.96
CA SER A 86 -11.43 -10.02 3.80
C SER A 86 -12.73 -9.87 3.01
N ASP A 87 -13.49 -10.95 2.86
CA ASP A 87 -14.78 -10.96 2.16
C ASP A 87 -15.83 -10.15 2.93
N CYS A 88 -15.99 -10.45 4.22
CA CYS A 88 -16.88 -9.70 5.10
C CYS A 88 -16.54 -8.20 5.09
N TYR A 89 -15.25 -7.86 5.19
CA TYR A 89 -14.77 -6.48 5.14
C TYR A 89 -15.16 -5.80 3.84
N GLN A 90 -14.85 -6.40 2.68
CA GLN A 90 -15.11 -5.82 1.37
C GLN A 90 -16.61 -5.57 1.16
N CYS A 91 -17.44 -6.58 1.46
CA CYS A 91 -18.89 -6.49 1.34
C CYS A 91 -19.47 -5.42 2.28
N PHE A 92 -19.05 -5.43 3.55
CA PHE A 92 -19.50 -4.45 4.52
C PHE A 92 -19.06 -3.02 4.15
N ALA A 93 -17.78 -2.81 3.85
CA ALA A 93 -17.23 -1.51 3.51
C ALA A 93 -17.93 -0.89 2.30
N ARG A 94 -18.19 -1.68 1.25
CA ARG A 94 -18.92 -1.21 0.05
C ARG A 94 -20.38 -0.89 0.36
N SER A 95 -21.07 -1.74 1.12
CA SER A 95 -22.45 -1.51 1.55
C SER A 95 -22.57 -0.26 2.43
N PHE A 96 -21.63 -0.09 3.35
CA PHE A 96 -21.54 1.07 4.23
C PHE A 96 -21.24 2.35 3.43
N ALA A 97 -20.28 2.30 2.51
CA ALA A 97 -19.93 3.43 1.67
C ALA A 97 -21.12 3.89 0.83
N ARG A 98 -21.81 2.97 0.14
CA ARG A 98 -23.02 3.29 -0.64
C ARG A 98 -24.13 3.91 0.19
N ARG A 99 -24.37 3.39 1.39
CA ARG A 99 -25.40 3.93 2.30
C ARG A 99 -25.10 5.37 2.72
N HIS A 100 -23.83 5.72 2.81
CA HIS A 100 -23.36 7.00 3.35
C HIS A 100 -22.68 7.89 2.30
N ASP A 101 -22.74 7.56 1.01
CA ASP A 101 -22.09 8.30 -0.08
C ASP A 101 -20.59 8.55 0.20
N LEU A 102 -19.85 7.48 0.53
CA LEU A 102 -18.43 7.53 0.91
C LEU A 102 -17.51 6.83 -0.10
N GLU A 103 -18.03 6.38 -1.25
CA GLU A 103 -17.29 5.51 -2.18
C GLU A 103 -15.97 6.13 -2.67
N ARG A 104 -15.90 7.46 -2.72
CA ARG A 104 -14.73 8.22 -3.18
C ARG A 104 -13.62 8.34 -2.13
N VAL A 105 -13.97 8.26 -0.85
CA VAL A 105 -13.04 8.53 0.28
C VAL A 105 -12.71 7.26 1.06
N MET A 106 -13.42 6.16 0.84
CA MET A 106 -13.21 4.87 1.53
C MET A 106 -11.97 4.12 0.98
N ASP A 107 -11.03 3.75 1.85
CA ASP A 107 -9.93 2.83 1.50
C ASP A 107 -10.38 1.36 1.64
N TYR A 108 -10.71 0.73 0.52
CA TYR A 108 -11.07 -0.69 0.47
C TYR A 108 -9.89 -1.66 0.64
N ARG A 109 -8.65 -1.17 0.72
CA ARG A 109 -7.44 -2.01 0.78
C ARG A 109 -7.04 -2.39 2.20
N THR A 110 -7.76 -1.94 3.23
CA THR A 110 -7.41 -2.20 4.64
C THR A 110 -8.03 -3.48 5.23
N HIS A 111 -8.26 -4.49 4.39
CA HIS A 111 -8.88 -5.77 4.76
C HIS A 111 -7.87 -6.86 5.18
N ASP A 112 -6.60 -6.51 5.37
CA ASP A 112 -5.57 -7.41 5.91
C ASP A 112 -5.75 -7.58 7.42
N VAL A 113 -5.85 -8.82 7.88
CA VAL A 113 -6.02 -9.15 9.31
C VAL A 113 -4.85 -8.65 10.18
N THR A 114 -3.67 -8.47 9.59
CA THR A 114 -2.46 -7.96 10.25
C THR A 114 -2.36 -6.43 10.23
N ARG A 115 -3.28 -5.73 9.55
CA ARG A 115 -3.26 -4.26 9.45
C ARG A 115 -3.47 -3.63 10.82
N VAL A 116 -2.58 -2.72 11.19
CA VAL A 116 -2.72 -1.90 12.40
C VAL A 116 -3.41 -0.59 12.10
N SER A 117 -4.14 -0.07 13.07
CA SER A 117 -4.69 1.27 13.03
C SER A 117 -3.95 2.14 14.03
N PHE A 118 -3.27 3.17 13.54
CA PHE A 118 -2.61 4.15 14.40
C PHE A 118 -3.62 5.04 15.10
N LEU A 119 -3.34 5.34 16.36
CA LEU A 119 -4.10 6.26 17.18
C LEU A 119 -3.51 7.66 17.07
N SER A 120 -4.39 8.64 17.15
CA SER A 120 -4.10 10.07 17.23
C SER A 120 -4.85 10.64 18.41
N TYR A 121 -4.33 11.73 18.97
CA TYR A 121 -5.11 12.53 19.89
C TYR A 121 -6.27 13.18 19.13
N ASP A 122 -7.50 12.80 19.47
CA ASP A 122 -8.73 13.38 18.94
C ASP A 122 -9.64 13.81 20.11
N PRO A 123 -9.74 15.12 20.40
CA PRO A 123 -10.67 15.66 21.40
C PRO A 123 -12.14 15.33 21.13
N GLN A 124 -12.47 14.99 19.87
CA GLN A 124 -13.83 14.69 19.42
C GLN A 124 -14.03 13.19 19.18
N LEU A 125 -13.15 12.34 19.74
CA LEU A 125 -13.30 10.88 19.67
C LEU A 125 -14.70 10.50 20.15
N TYR A 126 -15.39 9.74 19.30
CA TYR A 126 -16.68 9.17 19.62
C TYR A 126 -16.50 7.70 19.99
N PHE A 127 -17.24 7.29 21.02
CA PHE A 127 -17.23 5.93 21.52
C PHE A 127 -18.63 5.53 21.98
N ALA A 128 -19.15 4.44 21.42
CA ALA A 128 -20.46 3.88 21.72
C ALA A 128 -20.30 2.41 22.14
N PRO A 129 -20.22 2.12 23.45
CA PRO A 129 -20.00 0.75 23.94
C PRO A 129 -21.14 -0.21 23.56
N GLU A 130 -22.37 0.32 23.47
CA GLU A 130 -23.59 -0.43 23.13
C GLU A 130 -23.89 -0.45 21.62
N ALA A 131 -22.94 -0.05 20.77
CA ALA A 131 -23.13 -0.09 19.32
C ALA A 131 -23.52 -1.49 18.84
N GLU A 132 -24.47 -1.53 17.89
CA GLU A 132 -24.97 -2.75 17.26
C GLU A 132 -23.80 -3.46 16.56
N PRO A 133 -23.54 -4.73 16.89
CA PRO A 133 -22.45 -5.45 16.24
C PRO A 133 -22.81 -5.76 14.78
N VAL A 134 -21.79 -5.74 13.91
CA VAL A 134 -21.93 -6.15 12.52
C VAL A 134 -22.02 -7.68 12.46
N GLU A 135 -23.14 -8.19 11.95
CA GLU A 135 -23.36 -9.62 11.68
C GLU A 135 -22.54 -10.07 10.47
N PRO A 136 -21.43 -10.82 10.65
CA PRO A 136 -20.52 -11.14 9.54
C PRO A 136 -21.19 -11.99 8.46
N ASP A 137 -22.13 -12.86 8.86
CA ASP A 137 -22.83 -13.80 7.98
C ASP A 137 -23.70 -13.09 6.91
N LEU A 138 -24.11 -11.85 7.14
CA LEU A 138 -24.80 -11.03 6.14
C LEU A 138 -23.88 -10.54 5.00
N PHE A 139 -22.56 -10.60 5.22
CA PHE A 139 -21.53 -10.06 4.32
C PHE A 139 -20.58 -11.14 3.81
N LEU A 140 -20.67 -12.36 4.33
CA LEU A 140 -20.00 -13.51 3.77
C LEU A 140 -20.79 -14.02 2.54
N PRO A 141 -20.10 -14.45 1.48
CA PRO A 141 -20.76 -15.03 0.33
C PRO A 141 -21.43 -16.36 0.74
N GLY A 142 -22.75 -16.35 0.87
CA GLY A 142 -23.61 -17.53 0.84
C GLY A 142 -24.81 -17.22 -0.04
N ASP A 143 -24.94 -17.87 -1.19
CA ASP A 143 -26.01 -17.73 -2.21
C ASP A 143 -26.53 -16.30 -2.48
N ILE A 144 -25.72 -15.28 -2.20
CA ILE A 144 -26.04 -13.88 -2.42
C ILE A 144 -25.30 -13.47 -3.69
N ASP A 145 -26.03 -13.52 -4.81
CA ASP A 145 -25.64 -12.94 -6.09
C ASP A 145 -25.72 -11.40 -6.00
N LEU A 146 -24.81 -10.82 -5.23
CA LEU A 146 -24.45 -9.42 -5.39
C LEU A 146 -23.51 -9.40 -6.58
N GLY A 147 -24.03 -9.13 -7.79
CA GLY A 147 -23.30 -9.04 -9.06
C GLY A 147 -22.02 -8.20 -9.00
N LEU A 148 -20.98 -8.78 -8.41
CA LEU A 148 -19.68 -8.21 -8.13
C LEU A 148 -18.70 -9.00 -8.99
N PRO A 149 -17.98 -8.35 -9.93
CA PRO A 149 -17.14 -9.05 -10.90
C PRO A 149 -15.78 -9.46 -10.30
N TRP A 150 -15.77 -10.09 -9.13
CA TRP A 150 -14.53 -10.45 -8.43
C TRP A 150 -14.73 -11.77 -7.67
N ALA A 151 -15.09 -12.83 -8.42
CA ALA A 151 -14.80 -14.19 -7.99
C ALA A 151 -13.36 -14.50 -8.41
N ASP A 152 -12.64 -15.14 -7.48
CA ASP A 152 -11.28 -15.69 -7.58
C ASP A 152 -10.13 -14.65 -7.46
N GLU A 153 -9.40 -14.64 -6.33
CA GLU A 153 -8.34 -15.60 -6.06
C GLU A 153 -7.85 -15.56 -4.60
N SER A 154 -7.49 -16.75 -4.15
CA SER A 154 -6.86 -17.14 -2.90
C SER A 154 -5.55 -16.43 -2.58
N ASP A 155 -5.32 -16.23 -1.27
CA ASP A 155 -4.06 -15.98 -0.57
C ASP A 155 -2.79 -16.34 -1.37
N GLY A 156 -2.31 -15.40 -2.18
CA GLY A 156 -0.96 -15.37 -2.72
C GLY A 156 -0.17 -14.31 -1.96
N ASP A 157 0.44 -14.72 -0.84
CA ASP A 157 1.50 -14.04 -0.06
C ASP A 157 1.84 -12.61 -0.55
N VAL A 158 0.93 -11.65 -0.31
CA VAL A 158 1.20 -10.24 -0.57
C VAL A 158 2.17 -9.83 0.54
N PRO A 159 3.44 -9.53 0.24
CA PRO A 159 4.34 -9.09 1.29
C PRO A 159 3.75 -7.81 1.89
N PRO A 160 3.75 -7.67 3.23
CA PRO A 160 3.21 -6.48 3.85
C PRO A 160 3.88 -5.26 3.23
N PRO A 161 3.15 -4.14 3.02
CA PRO A 161 3.75 -2.92 2.51
C PRO A 161 4.96 -2.61 3.39
N ARG A 162 6.16 -2.71 2.80
CA ARG A 162 7.40 -2.41 3.51
C ARG A 162 7.26 -0.99 4.01
N GLU A 163 7.45 -0.80 5.31
CA GLU A 163 7.75 0.51 5.86
C GLU A 163 8.97 1.03 5.09
N ILE A 164 8.73 1.97 4.19
CA ILE A 164 9.79 2.74 3.57
C ILE A 164 10.36 3.55 4.74
N GLU A 165 11.52 3.14 5.24
CA GLU A 165 12.40 4.05 5.95
C GLU A 165 12.72 5.19 4.98
N VAL A 166 11.94 6.26 5.07
CA VAL A 166 12.25 7.53 4.42
C VAL A 166 13.48 8.06 5.14
N GLN A 167 14.66 7.74 4.61
CA GLN A 167 15.83 8.58 4.80
C GLN A 167 15.48 9.93 4.19
N ALA A 168 15.05 10.85 5.05
CA ALA A 168 14.85 12.24 4.70
C ALA A 168 16.21 12.86 4.42
N THR A 169 16.63 12.89 3.16
CA THR A 169 17.56 13.90 2.67
C THR A 169 16.72 15.07 2.18
N ARG A 170 16.53 16.05 3.06
CA ARG A 170 16.28 17.44 2.64
C ARG A 170 17.59 17.98 2.04
N PRO A 171 17.59 18.59 0.85
CA PRO A 171 18.44 19.74 0.63
C PRO A 171 17.76 20.93 1.31
N GLU A 172 18.34 21.40 2.41
CA GLU A 172 18.08 22.76 2.90
C GLU A 172 18.61 23.74 1.85
N ALA A 173 17.73 24.60 1.35
CA ALA A 173 18.11 25.82 0.68
C ALA A 173 17.74 26.97 1.61
N GLU A 174 18.75 27.63 2.17
CA GLU A 174 18.62 28.95 2.79
C GLU A 174 19.85 29.82 2.43
N PRO A 175 19.72 31.15 2.51
CA PRO A 175 20.14 32.11 1.48
C PRO A 175 21.62 32.52 1.55
N PRO A 176 22.16 33.27 0.56
CA PRO A 176 23.59 33.53 0.45
C PRO A 176 24.02 34.73 1.31
N ALA A 177 25.08 34.58 2.09
CA ALA A 177 26.07 35.63 2.36
C ALA A 177 27.32 35.10 3.11
N GLU A 178 28.47 35.30 2.46
CA GLU A 178 29.79 35.71 2.99
C GLU A 178 30.55 34.86 4.02
N THR A 179 31.72 34.36 3.57
CA THR A 179 32.83 33.75 4.31
C THR A 179 33.50 34.73 5.30
N PRO A 180 34.16 34.25 6.38
CA PRO A 180 35.60 33.92 6.26
C PRO A 180 36.15 32.76 7.13
N ALA A 181 37.10 32.03 6.52
CA ALA A 181 38.37 31.47 7.01
C ALA A 181 38.49 30.59 8.29
N THR A 182 38.96 29.36 8.03
CA THR A 182 39.96 28.52 8.75
C THR A 182 39.66 27.90 10.12
N GLN A 183 39.52 26.56 10.13
CA GLN A 183 40.44 25.61 10.80
C GLN A 183 40.52 24.30 9.98
N PRO A 184 41.67 23.60 9.92
CA PRO A 184 41.82 22.38 9.12
C PRO A 184 41.13 21.21 9.82
N GLU A 185 40.23 20.52 9.10
CA GLU A 185 39.56 19.33 9.61
C GLU A 185 40.59 18.21 9.92
N PRO A 186 40.41 17.47 11.03
CA PRO A 186 41.22 16.29 11.29
C PRO A 186 40.99 15.24 10.21
N GLN A 187 42.10 14.69 9.72
CA GLN A 187 42.19 13.80 8.56
C GLN A 187 41.24 12.58 8.68
N GLY A 188 40.72 12.14 7.52
CA GLY A 188 39.64 11.14 7.39
C GLY A 188 39.87 9.79 8.08
N GLU A 189 41.10 9.48 8.51
CA GLU A 189 41.41 8.27 9.26
C GLU A 189 40.66 8.18 10.60
N VAL A 190 40.43 9.31 11.29
CA VAL A 190 39.71 9.34 12.58
C VAL A 190 38.23 8.97 12.38
N TRP A 191 37.62 9.44 11.28
CA TRP A 191 36.23 9.13 10.94
C TRP A 191 36.03 7.66 10.56
N ASP A 192 36.98 7.08 9.83
CA ASP A 192 36.95 5.65 9.50
C ASP A 192 37.16 4.77 10.73
N GLN A 193 37.98 5.23 11.69
CA GLN A 193 38.20 4.53 12.95
C GLN A 193 36.93 4.53 13.82
N ILE A 194 36.24 5.66 13.93
CA ILE A 194 34.95 5.79 14.65
C ILE A 194 33.86 4.92 14.00
N ARG A 195 33.77 4.89 12.66
CA ARG A 195 32.81 4.02 11.94
C ARG A 195 33.08 2.53 12.15
N ARG A 196 34.35 2.13 12.27
CA ARG A 196 34.74 0.74 12.55
C ARG A 196 34.42 0.33 13.99
N THR A 197 34.53 1.24 14.96
CA THR A 197 34.21 0.94 16.37
C THR A 197 32.70 0.82 16.62
N LEU A 198 31.87 1.53 15.85
CA LEU A 198 30.43 1.63 16.09
C LEU A 198 29.55 0.65 15.28
N ALA A 199 30.11 -0.16 14.39
CA ALA A 199 29.32 -1.09 13.58
C ALA A 199 29.26 -2.50 14.21
N PRO A 200 28.11 -2.97 14.74
CA PRO A 200 27.88 -4.40 14.88
C PRO A 200 27.76 -4.98 13.47
N THR A 201 28.66 -5.90 13.12
CA THR A 201 28.69 -6.62 11.84
C THR A 201 27.42 -7.48 11.67
N LYS A 202 26.31 -6.87 11.23
CA LYS A 202 25.17 -7.61 10.70
C LYS A 202 25.56 -8.14 9.32
N ARG A 203 25.88 -9.43 9.25
CA ARG A 203 25.96 -10.18 7.98
C ARG A 203 24.63 -10.01 7.23
N VAL A 204 24.64 -9.22 6.16
CA VAL A 204 23.52 -9.16 5.20
C VAL A 204 23.46 -10.54 4.54
N ARG A 205 22.46 -11.35 4.92
CA ARG A 205 22.16 -12.59 4.19
C ARG A 205 21.72 -12.18 2.79
N ARG A 206 22.55 -12.42 1.78
CA ARG A 206 22.15 -12.34 0.37
C ARG A 206 21.03 -13.36 0.17
N ARG A 207 19.80 -12.88 -0.03
CA ARG A 207 18.67 -13.74 -0.42
C ARG A 207 18.96 -14.27 -1.82
N GLN A 208 18.89 -15.58 -1.99
CA GLN A 208 18.81 -16.18 -3.33
C GLN A 208 17.48 -15.74 -3.94
N VAL A 209 17.55 -15.05 -5.08
CA VAL A 209 16.39 -14.62 -5.85
C VAL A 209 16.08 -15.72 -6.85
N THR A 210 14.88 -16.28 -6.81
CA THR A 210 14.44 -17.26 -7.82
C THR A 210 13.69 -16.49 -8.91
N LEU A 211 14.31 -16.38 -10.08
CA LEU A 211 13.70 -15.78 -11.27
C LEU A 211 13.07 -16.89 -12.13
N PRO A 212 11.77 -16.83 -12.43
CA PRO A 212 11.14 -17.77 -13.36
C PRO A 212 11.64 -17.55 -14.79
N PRO A 213 11.88 -18.63 -15.58
CA PRO A 213 12.36 -18.51 -16.96
C PRO A 213 11.40 -17.72 -17.87
N GLU A 214 10.12 -17.65 -17.54
CA GLU A 214 9.11 -16.90 -18.28
C GLU A 214 9.28 -15.39 -18.15
N ILE A 215 9.76 -14.90 -16.99
CA ILE A 215 10.13 -13.48 -16.81
C ILE A 215 11.37 -13.13 -17.63
N GLU A 216 12.31 -14.07 -17.72
CA GLU A 216 13.51 -13.90 -18.53
C GLU A 216 13.14 -13.84 -20.02
N ALA A 217 12.19 -14.66 -20.47
CA ALA A 217 11.72 -14.70 -21.86
C ALA A 217 10.97 -13.44 -22.32
N ILE A 218 10.21 -12.76 -21.44
CA ILE A 218 9.49 -11.52 -21.81
C ILE A 218 10.35 -10.26 -21.74
N SER A 219 11.52 -10.33 -21.09
CA SER A 219 12.37 -9.15 -20.89
C SER A 219 12.82 -8.50 -22.21
N PRO A 220 13.24 -9.26 -23.24
CA PRO A 220 13.56 -8.70 -24.55
C PRO A 220 12.36 -8.06 -25.26
N ALA A 221 11.16 -8.63 -25.12
CA ALA A 221 9.95 -8.10 -25.75
C ALA A 221 9.52 -6.76 -25.15
N ILE A 222 9.60 -6.63 -23.81
CA ILE A 222 9.33 -5.37 -23.10
C ILE A 222 10.35 -4.30 -23.51
N GLN A 223 11.63 -4.69 -23.67
CA GLN A 223 12.68 -3.77 -24.08
C GLN A 223 12.45 -3.25 -25.51
N GLN A 224 12.12 -4.13 -26.46
CA GLN A 224 11.83 -3.73 -27.84
C GLN A 224 10.59 -2.81 -27.93
N ALA A 225 9.52 -3.12 -27.18
CA ALA A 225 8.32 -2.29 -27.14
C ALA A 225 8.58 -0.90 -26.54
N ALA A 226 9.43 -0.83 -25.51
CA ALA A 226 9.84 0.44 -24.90
C ALA A 226 10.69 1.28 -25.87
N GLU A 227 11.65 0.67 -26.54
CA GLU A 227 12.50 1.33 -27.56
C GLU A 227 11.67 1.87 -28.73
N ALA A 228 10.66 1.12 -29.20
CA ALA A 228 9.76 1.53 -30.26
C ALA A 228 8.95 2.81 -29.93
N LEU A 229 8.66 3.05 -28.65
CA LEU A 229 7.98 4.26 -28.18
C LEU A 229 8.93 5.37 -27.70
N GLY A 230 10.25 5.18 -27.88
CA GLY A 230 11.27 6.13 -27.44
C GLY A 230 11.47 6.19 -25.93
N LEU A 231 11.08 5.15 -25.19
CA LEU A 231 11.28 5.01 -23.75
C LEU A 231 12.63 4.30 -23.48
N GLY A 232 13.47 4.87 -22.63
CA GLY A 232 14.73 4.24 -22.21
C GLY A 232 14.54 3.42 -20.93
N ILE A 233 15.04 2.19 -20.88
CA ILE A 233 15.09 1.39 -19.64
C ILE A 233 16.39 1.74 -18.91
N LYS A 234 16.28 2.33 -17.72
CA LYS A 234 17.43 2.82 -16.93
C LYS A 234 18.02 1.74 -16.03
N ASP A 235 17.17 0.88 -15.48
CA ASP A 235 17.58 -0.16 -14.55
C ASP A 235 16.56 -1.31 -14.56
N THR A 236 17.06 -2.51 -14.31
CA THR A 236 16.26 -3.73 -14.22
C THR A 236 16.71 -4.51 -13.00
N LEU A 237 15.81 -4.71 -12.04
CA LEU A 237 16.13 -5.34 -10.76
C LEU A 237 15.36 -6.64 -10.58
N ASP A 238 16.08 -7.75 -10.41
CA ASP A 238 15.49 -9.06 -10.18
C ASP A 238 14.85 -9.13 -8.78
N LEU A 239 13.60 -9.59 -8.76
CA LEU A 239 12.79 -9.82 -7.58
C LEU A 239 12.51 -11.32 -7.46
N ASN A 240 12.15 -11.77 -6.26
CA ASN A 240 11.72 -13.16 -6.13
C ASN A 240 10.42 -13.35 -6.91
N TYR A 241 10.41 -14.30 -7.85
CA TYR A 241 9.29 -14.54 -8.77
C TYR A 241 8.94 -13.35 -9.68
N GLY A 242 9.86 -12.41 -9.92
CA GLY A 242 9.56 -11.25 -10.76
C GLY A 242 10.76 -10.38 -11.10
N ARG A 243 10.51 -9.31 -11.85
CA ARG A 243 11.52 -8.34 -12.28
C ARG A 243 10.91 -6.94 -12.29
N LYS A 244 11.64 -5.99 -11.71
CA LYS A 244 11.29 -4.58 -11.75
C LYS A 244 11.96 -3.94 -12.96
N PHE A 245 11.18 -3.23 -13.76
CA PHE A 245 11.66 -2.41 -14.86
C PHE A 245 11.53 -0.93 -14.50
N VAL A 246 12.63 -0.19 -14.63
CA VAL A 246 12.66 1.27 -14.43
C VAL A 246 12.76 1.93 -15.80
N PHE A 247 11.66 2.55 -16.22
CA PHE A 247 11.56 3.30 -17.46
C PHE A 247 11.89 4.77 -17.23
N SER A 248 12.46 5.39 -18.25
CA SER A 248 12.83 6.80 -18.28
C SER A 248 12.43 7.39 -19.63
N TYR A 249 11.92 8.62 -19.58
CA TYR A 249 11.63 9.43 -20.74
C TYR A 249 12.06 10.87 -20.45
N GLN A 250 13.13 11.33 -21.10
CA GLN A 250 13.76 12.62 -20.81
C GLN A 250 14.11 12.77 -19.31
N HIS A 251 13.50 13.72 -18.60
CA HIS A 251 13.71 13.98 -17.17
C HIS A 251 12.71 13.22 -16.27
N LEU A 252 11.77 12.47 -16.86
CA LEU A 252 10.74 11.72 -16.16
C LEU A 252 11.14 10.25 -16.04
N TRP A 253 10.68 9.59 -14.97
CA TRP A 253 10.90 8.16 -14.77
C TRP A 253 9.70 7.51 -14.11
N ALA A 254 9.53 6.21 -14.35
CA ALA A 254 8.49 5.37 -13.78
C ALA A 254 9.02 3.95 -13.56
N GLU A 255 8.43 3.21 -12.62
CA GLU A 255 8.81 1.83 -12.36
C GLU A 255 7.59 0.91 -12.31
N VAL A 256 7.74 -0.26 -12.92
CA VAL A 256 6.73 -1.31 -12.99
C VAL A 256 7.36 -2.62 -12.55
N ASN A 257 6.67 -3.37 -11.71
CA ASN A 257 7.08 -4.70 -11.31
C ASN A 257 6.28 -5.73 -12.10
N VAL A 258 6.96 -6.71 -12.67
CA VAL A 258 6.35 -7.85 -13.35
C VAL A 258 6.66 -9.10 -12.55
N TYR A 259 5.65 -9.84 -12.15
CA TYR A 259 5.78 -11.12 -11.46
C TYR A 259 5.27 -12.24 -12.34
N TYR A 260 5.75 -13.46 -12.10
CA TYR A 260 5.24 -14.66 -12.75
C TYR A 260 5.02 -15.73 -11.69
N GLY A 261 3.78 -16.19 -11.61
CA GLY A 261 3.31 -17.17 -10.63
C GLY A 261 2.47 -18.26 -11.28
N LYS A 262 1.74 -19.00 -10.44
CA LYS A 262 0.93 -20.16 -10.87
C LYS A 262 -0.20 -19.80 -11.85
N HIS A 263 -0.63 -18.54 -11.86
CA HIS A 263 -1.75 -18.02 -12.66
C HIS A 263 -1.27 -17.12 -13.82
N GLY A 264 0.03 -17.15 -14.15
CA GLY A 264 0.63 -16.35 -15.21
C GLY A 264 1.32 -15.08 -14.70
N PHE A 265 1.38 -14.05 -15.54
CA PHE A 265 2.06 -12.80 -15.24
C PHE A 265 1.20 -11.87 -14.36
N SER A 266 1.83 -11.02 -13.55
CA SER A 266 1.16 -9.98 -12.79
C SER A 266 1.95 -8.68 -12.84
N ILE A 267 1.29 -7.58 -13.18
CA ILE A 267 1.94 -6.28 -13.42
C ILE A 267 1.49 -5.32 -12.33
N VAL A 268 2.43 -4.85 -11.53
CA VAL A 268 2.14 -3.99 -10.38
C VAL A 268 2.86 -2.65 -10.55
N PRO A 269 2.13 -1.51 -10.65
CA PRO A 269 2.74 -0.19 -10.69
C PRO A 269 3.38 0.11 -9.33
N SER A 270 4.60 0.64 -9.31
CA SER A 270 5.29 0.99 -8.07
C SER A 270 5.28 2.51 -7.84
N PRO A 271 4.52 3.02 -6.85
CA PRO A 271 4.35 4.44 -6.60
C PRO A 271 5.49 5.00 -5.74
N LYS A 272 6.72 4.99 -6.27
CA LYS A 272 7.86 5.60 -5.58
C LYS A 272 7.88 7.12 -5.74
N SER A 273 8.18 7.83 -4.65
CA SER A 273 8.28 9.30 -4.64
C SER A 273 9.23 9.79 -5.74
N GLY A 274 8.77 10.70 -6.59
CA GLY A 274 9.48 11.19 -7.77
C GLY A 274 9.15 10.49 -9.09
N SER A 275 8.35 9.40 -9.09
CA SER A 275 7.87 8.78 -10.34
C SER A 275 6.63 9.48 -10.90
N HIS A 276 6.61 9.71 -12.22
CA HIS A 276 5.57 10.49 -12.90
C HIS A 276 4.29 9.65 -13.11
N PRO A 277 3.14 10.00 -12.51
CA PRO A 277 1.94 9.15 -12.55
C PRO A 277 1.42 8.84 -13.96
N PRO A 278 1.30 9.82 -14.89
CA PRO A 278 0.90 9.53 -16.27
C PRO A 278 1.88 8.61 -17.01
N LEU A 279 3.18 8.74 -16.73
CA LEU A 279 4.18 7.86 -17.36
C LEU A 279 4.05 6.44 -16.80
N ARG A 280 3.73 6.30 -15.51
CA ARG A 280 3.52 5.01 -14.84
C ARG A 280 2.35 4.24 -15.41
N GLU A 281 1.22 4.91 -15.66
CA GLU A 281 0.05 4.31 -16.31
C GLU A 281 0.39 3.85 -17.73
N LEU A 282 1.11 4.68 -18.48
CA LEU A 282 1.52 4.36 -19.86
C LEU A 282 2.47 3.16 -19.92
N VAL A 283 3.48 3.09 -19.04
CA VAL A 283 4.40 1.94 -19.02
C VAL A 283 3.75 0.68 -18.47
N GLN A 284 2.77 0.81 -17.58
CA GLN A 284 1.97 -0.33 -17.11
C GLN A 284 1.14 -0.92 -18.25
N GLU A 285 0.46 -0.07 -19.02
CA GLU A 285 -0.34 -0.47 -20.18
C GLU A 285 0.54 -1.11 -21.28
N LEU A 286 1.73 -0.54 -21.54
CA LEU A 286 2.70 -1.10 -22.48
C LEU A 286 3.08 -2.53 -22.09
N VAL A 287 3.49 -2.73 -20.83
CA VAL A 287 3.90 -4.04 -20.32
C VAL A 287 2.71 -5.00 -20.32
N PHE A 288 1.49 -4.52 -20.06
CA PHE A 288 0.27 -5.32 -20.13
C PHE A 288 0.03 -5.85 -21.54
N ARG A 289 0.12 -4.98 -22.56
CA ARG A 289 -0.07 -5.39 -23.96
C ARG A 289 1.01 -6.34 -24.45
N VAL A 290 2.27 -6.11 -24.09
CA VAL A 290 3.38 -7.01 -24.45
C VAL A 290 3.15 -8.43 -23.91
N ILE A 291 2.55 -8.55 -22.72
CA ILE A 291 2.40 -9.81 -22.02
C ILE A 291 1.09 -10.54 -22.37
N PHE A 292 -0.03 -9.82 -22.49
CA PHE A 292 -1.37 -10.40 -22.63
C PHE A 292 -1.99 -10.19 -24.02
N GLU A 293 -1.50 -9.23 -24.80
CA GLU A 293 -2.05 -8.89 -26.13
C GLU A 293 -0.93 -8.77 -27.19
N PRO A 294 -0.17 -9.85 -27.46
CA PRO A 294 0.94 -9.78 -28.42
C PRO A 294 0.49 -9.37 -29.84
N GLU A 295 -0.74 -9.68 -30.22
CA GLU A 295 -1.35 -9.28 -31.51
C GLU A 295 -1.65 -7.77 -31.62
N GLY A 296 -1.79 -7.07 -30.49
CA GLY A 296 -2.10 -5.63 -30.43
C GLY A 296 -0.89 -4.72 -30.65
N LEU A 297 0.33 -5.25 -30.52
CA LEU A 297 1.57 -4.50 -30.77
C LEU A 297 1.88 -4.29 -32.25
N GLU A 298 1.56 -5.27 -33.09
CA GLU A 298 1.69 -5.13 -34.56
C GLU A 298 0.75 -4.04 -35.09
N ALA A 299 -0.44 -3.89 -34.51
CA ALA A 299 -1.41 -2.86 -34.87
C ALA A 299 -0.98 -1.42 -34.46
N LEU A 300 -0.13 -1.28 -33.45
CA LEU A 300 0.46 -0.01 -33.02
C LEU A 300 1.68 0.38 -33.87
N GLN A 301 2.49 -0.60 -34.28
CA GLN A 301 3.62 -0.38 -35.21
C GLN A 301 3.16 -0.01 -36.62
N GLY A 302 1.96 -0.42 -37.05
CA GLY A 302 1.36 -0.03 -38.33
C GLY A 302 0.67 1.35 -38.35
N ARG A 303 0.66 2.09 -37.25
CA ARG A 303 0.00 3.41 -37.11
C ARG A 303 0.96 4.55 -36.72
N LEU A 304 2.26 4.28 -36.65
CA LEU A 304 3.34 5.28 -36.64
C LEU A 304 3.92 5.44 -38.05
#